data_AF-A0A662VQ71-F1
#
_entry.id   AF-A0A662VQ71-F1
#
_cell.length_a   1.000
_cell.length_b   1.000
_cell.length_c   1.000
_cell.angle_alpha   90.00
_cell.angle_beta   90.00
_cell.angle_gamma   90.00
#
_symmetry.space_group_name_H-M   'P 1'
#
loop_
_entity.id
_entity.type
_entity.pdbx_description
1 polymer ?
#
loop_
_entity_poly.entity_id
_entity_poly.type
_entity_poly.pdbx_seq_one_letter_code
_entity_poly.pdbx_strand_id
1 'polypeptide(L)' 'GLKETYAVKNGRVYVIDGPGVLTACRSNIAVLYCAKWFYPEQFEDLNPEEVHREYFEEWIGVPYRGIWAYPLIGG' A
#
# COMPACT_ATOMS: atom_id res chain seq x y z
N GLY A 1 -4.26 12.32 22.13
CA GLY A 1 -4.61 12.38 20.68
C GLY A 1 -3.59 11.60 19.88
N LEU A 2 -3.79 11.43 18.57
CA LEU A 2 -2.93 10.57 17.72
C LEU A 2 -1.43 10.89 17.81
N LYS A 3 -1.08 12.17 17.97
CA LYS A 3 0.32 12.65 18.09
C LYS A 3 1.12 11.97 19.20
N GLU A 4 0.47 11.51 20.27
CA GLU A 4 1.16 10.90 21.41
C GLU A 4 1.40 9.40 21.28
N THR A 5 0.85 8.77 20.24
CA THR A 5 0.96 7.33 20.02
C THR A 5 2.37 6.93 19.57
N TYR A 6 2.77 5.70 19.87
CA TYR A 6 4.03 5.13 19.34
C TYR A 6 4.05 5.08 17.81
N ALA A 7 2.89 4.88 17.16
CA ALA A 7 2.79 4.90 15.71
C ALA A 7 3.28 6.23 15.12
N VAL A 8 2.82 7.36 15.66
CA VAL A 8 3.28 8.68 15.21
C VAL A 8 4.73 8.94 15.61
N LYS A 9 5.11 8.63 16.86
CA LYS A 9 6.48 8.87 17.37
C LYS A 9 7.54 8.08 16.62
N ASN A 10 7.21 6.90 16.10
CA ASN A 10 8.13 6.02 15.37
C ASN A 10 7.98 6.11 13.84
N GLY A 11 7.21 7.07 13.30
CA GLY A 11 7.03 7.22 11.85
C GLY A 11 6.27 6.08 11.17
N ARG A 12 5.50 5.29 11.93
CA ARG A 12 4.72 4.14 11.44
C ARG A 12 3.25 4.50 11.26
N VAL A 13 3.00 5.53 10.46
CA VAL A 13 1.65 5.98 10.10
C VAL A 13 1.44 5.71 8.62
N TYR A 14 0.41 4.93 8.33
CA TYR A 14 0.11 4.46 6.98
C TYR A 14 -1.29 4.93 6.58
N VAL A 15 -1.45 5.29 5.31
CA VAL A 15 -2.72 5.69 4.71
C VAL A 15 -2.92 4.81 3.49
N ILE A 16 -4.13 4.27 3.33
CA ILE A 16 -4.50 3.44 2.19
C ILE A 16 -5.92 3.79 1.79
N ASP A 17 -6.17 3.85 0.48
CA ASP A 17 -7.48 4.18 -0.06
C ASP A 17 -8.50 3.09 0.28
N GLY A 18 -9.55 3.46 1.01
CA GLY A 18 -10.56 2.54 1.50
C GLY A 18 -11.39 1.93 0.38
N PRO A 19 -12.21 2.72 -0.33
CA PRO A 19 -13.11 2.20 -1.36
C PRO A 19 -12.37 1.52 -2.52
N GLY A 20 -11.23 2.05 -2.95
CA GLY A 20 -10.49 1.52 -4.08
C GLY A 20 -9.58 0.36 -3.72
N VAL A 21 -8.87 0.37 -2.59
CA VAL A 21 -7.84 -0.66 -2.32
C VAL A 21 -8.28 -1.65 -1.25
N LEU A 22 -8.90 -1.18 -0.17
CA LEU A 22 -9.32 -2.06 0.93
C LEU A 22 -10.58 -2.90 0.66
N THR A 23 -11.27 -2.67 -0.47
CA THR A 23 -12.50 -3.40 -0.80
C THR A 23 -12.44 -4.11 -2.14
N ALA A 24 -13.37 -5.05 -2.34
CA ALA A 24 -13.56 -5.83 -3.58
C ALA A 24 -12.30 -6.61 -4.02
N CYS A 25 -12.12 -6.76 -5.33
CA CYS A 25 -11.09 -7.58 -5.98
C CYS A 25 -9.65 -7.10 -5.76
N ARG A 26 -9.44 -5.95 -5.11
CA ARG A 26 -8.11 -5.37 -4.82
C ARG A 26 -7.68 -5.54 -3.36
N SER A 27 -8.50 -6.18 -2.53
CA SER A 27 -8.17 -6.43 -1.12
C SER A 27 -6.86 -7.21 -0.93
N ASN A 28 -6.49 -8.08 -1.85
CA ASN A 28 -5.17 -8.73 -1.90
C ASN A 28 -4.02 -7.72 -2.07
N ILE A 29 -4.18 -6.70 -2.92
CA ILE A 29 -3.19 -5.63 -3.10
C ILE A 29 -3.03 -4.83 -1.79
N ALA A 30 -4.13 -4.56 -1.09
CA ALA A 30 -4.07 -3.92 0.23
C ALA A 30 -3.24 -4.73 1.24
N VAL A 31 -3.40 -6.05 1.23
CA VAL A 31 -2.63 -6.96 2.09
C VAL A 31 -1.14 -6.88 1.77
N LEU A 32 -0.75 -6.73 0.50
CA LEU A 32 0.66 -6.57 0.12
C LEU A 32 1.26 -5.27 0.70
N TYR A 33 0.54 -4.16 0.62
CA TYR A 33 0.97 -2.90 1.26
C TYR A 33 1.14 -3.08 2.77
N CYS A 34 0.17 -3.69 3.45
CA CYS A 34 0.24 -3.97 4.88
C CYS A 34 1.41 -4.90 5.24
N ALA A 35 1.63 -5.98 4.48
CA ALA A 35 2.71 -6.92 4.72
C ALA A 35 4.07 -6.22 4.69
N LYS A 36 4.32 -5.41 3.65
CA LYS A 36 5.54 -4.63 3.50
C LYS A 36 5.74 -3.57 4.59
N TRP A 37 4.68 -2.85 4.97
CA TRP A 37 4.76 -1.85 6.04
C TRP A 37 4.97 -2.45 7.43
N PHE A 38 4.40 -3.63 7.69
CA PHE A 38 4.47 -4.25 9.00
C PHE A 38 5.75 -5.05 9.21
N TYR A 39 6.28 -5.64 8.14
CA TYR A 39 7.40 -6.57 8.14
C TYR A 39 8.38 -6.27 6.98
N PRO A 40 8.99 -5.08 6.94
CA PRO A 40 9.79 -4.63 5.78
C PRO A 40 11.02 -5.50 5.51
N GLU A 41 11.61 -6.11 6.55
CA GLU A 41 12.78 -6.99 6.43
C GLU A 41 12.40 -8.35 5.84
N GLN A 42 11.24 -8.89 6.24
CA GLN A 42 10.77 -10.19 5.77
C GLN A 42 10.24 -10.16 4.33
N PHE A 43 9.80 -8.98 3.88
CA PHE A 43 9.26 -8.75 2.55
C PHE A 43 10.10 -7.71 1.80
N GLU A 44 11.43 -7.74 1.92
CA GLU A 44 12.32 -6.76 1.31
C GLU A 44 12.21 -6.70 -0.23
N ASP A 45 11.91 -7.83 -0.85
CA ASP A 45 11.73 -8.05 -2.28
C ASP A 45 10.34 -7.68 -2.80
N LEU A 46 9.34 -7.63 -1.92
CA LEU A 46 7.97 -7.29 -2.30
C LEU A 46 7.84 -5.80 -2.68
N ASN A 47 7.35 -5.55 -3.90
CA ASN A 47 6.90 -4.23 -4.36
C ASN A 47 5.37 -4.22 -4.59
N PRO A 48 4.56 -3.77 -3.62
CA PRO A 48 3.11 -3.71 -3.77
C PRO A 48 2.65 -2.74 -4.86
N GLU A 49 3.44 -1.71 -5.18
CA GLU A 49 3.08 -0.72 -6.21
C GLU A 49 3.22 -1.29 -7.63
N GLU A 50 4.20 -2.17 -7.87
CA GLU A 50 4.32 -2.89 -9.14
C GLU A 50 3.11 -3.79 -9.39
N VAL A 51 2.70 -4.58 -8.39
CA VAL A 51 1.51 -5.44 -8.49
C VAL A 51 0.24 -4.60 -8.70
N HIS A 52 0.15 -3.45 -8.05
CA HIS A 52 -1.00 -2.55 -8.22
C HIS A 52 -1.04 -1.91 -9.61
N ARG A 53 0.12 -1.54 -10.15
CA ARG A 53 0.25 -1.03 -11.51
C ARG A 53 -0.12 -2.09 -12.53
N GLU A 54 0.41 -3.31 -12.39
CA GLU A 54 0.08 -4.45 -13.25
C GLU A 54 -1.44 -4.69 -13.29
N TYR A 55 -2.09 -4.72 -12.13
CA TYR A 55 -3.54 -4.90 -12.05
C TYR A 55 -4.30 -3.88 -12.91
N PHE A 56 -3.95 -2.60 -12.82
CA PHE A 56 -4.65 -1.56 -13.59
C PHE A 56 -4.29 -1.60 -15.08
N GLU A 57 -3.01 -1.68 -15.40
CA GLU A 57 -2.51 -1.52 -16.77
C GLU A 57 -2.70 -2.78 -17.61
N GLU A 58 -2.45 -3.96 -17.05
CA GLU A 58 -2.51 -5.23 -17.78
C GLU A 58 -3.89 -5.90 -17.66
N TRP A 59 -4.48 -5.94 -16.46
CA TRP A 59 -5.71 -6.73 -16.27
C TRP A 59 -6.97 -5.92 -16.55
N ILE A 60 -6.98 -4.63 -16.17
CA ILE A 60 -8.11 -3.73 -16.42
C ILE A 60 -7.94 -2.94 -17.73
N GLY A 61 -6.70 -2.69 -18.17
CA GLY A 61 -6.41 -1.96 -19.41
C GLY A 61 -6.54 -0.43 -19.26
N VAL A 62 -6.34 0.11 -18.06
CA VAL A 62 -6.38 1.55 -17.79
C VAL A 62 -5.08 2.03 -17.15
N PRO A 63 -4.62 3.27 -17.42
CA PRO A 63 -3.35 3.75 -16.87
C PRO A 63 -3.41 3.86 -15.34
N TYR A 64 -2.35 3.39 -14.67
CA TYR A 64 -2.22 3.57 -13.22
C TYR A 64 -1.98 5.05 -12.89
N ARG A 65 -2.91 5.68 -12.16
CA ARG A 65 -2.86 7.10 -11.80
C ARG A 65 -3.26 7.33 -10.36
N GLY A 66 -2.63 8.31 -9.72
CA GLY A 66 -2.93 8.73 -8.35
C GLY A 66 -2.05 8.05 -7.29
N ILE A 67 -2.28 8.43 -6.04
CA ILE A 67 -1.62 7.85 -4.87
C ILE A 67 -2.68 7.04 -4.12
N TRP A 68 -2.48 5.74 -4.05
CA TRP A 68 -3.45 4.80 -3.46
C TRP A 68 -3.05 4.31 -2.07
N ALA A 69 -1.78 4.51 -1.71
CA ALA A 69 -1.16 4.12 -0.45
C ALA A 69 -0.01 5.08 -0.12
N TYR A 70 0.19 5.38 1.16
CA TYR A 70 1.27 6.23 1.66
C TYR A 70 1.79 5.72 3.01
N PRO A 71 3.12 5.74 3.27
CA PRO A 71 4.19 6.19 2.39
C PRO A 71 4.37 5.25 1.21
N LEU A 72 4.86 5.81 0.10
CA LEU A 72 5.21 5.04 -1.09
C LEU A 72 6.31 4.06 -0.74
N ILE A 73 6.18 2.84 -1.25
CA ILE A 73 7.12 1.75 -0.98
C ILE A 73 7.94 1.55 -2.25
N GLY A 74 9.00 2.34 -2.41
CA GLY A 74 9.85 2.31 -3.61
C GLY A 74 10.57 3.62 -3.93
N GLY A 75 10.73 4.51 -2.95
CA GLY A 75 11.51 5.75 -3.07
C GLY A 75 12.68 5.79 -2.11
#